data_AF-A0A316FP39-F1
#
_entry.id   AF-A0A316FP39-F1
#
_cell.length_a   1.000
_cell.length_b   1.000
_cell.length_c   1.000
_cell.angle_alpha   90.00
_cell.angle_beta   90.00
_cell.angle_gamma   90.00
#
_symmetry.space_group_name_H-M   'P 1'
#
loop_
_entity.id
_entity.type
_entity.pdbx_description
1 polymer ?
#
loop_
_entity_poly.entity_id
_entity_poly.type
_entity_poly.pdbx_seq_one_letter_code
_entity_poly.pdbx_strand_id
1 'polypeptide(L)'
;MVGKIDFSVEPLVREALGAVVGKDLARLQQALGAFTGDEAAIHGLNLATAVSLYVLYDLNEGARSTNEELAEIAGEVATAEKWVGVADDEVNKYLQAAHSGTRVDQILPMERVIILAYVIAANLLASYCDEGEHWWDLLDRAEAAIEASPER
;
A
#
# COMPACT_ATOMS: atom_id res chain seq x y z
N MET A 1 8.95 7.32 -10.62
CA MET A 1 8.24 6.81 -11.80
C MET A 1 7.25 5.78 -11.32
N VAL A 2 5.97 6.14 -11.25
CA VAL A 2 4.90 5.15 -11.27
C VAL A 2 4.53 5.07 -12.75
N GLY A 3 5.14 4.11 -13.44
CA GLY A 3 4.80 3.80 -14.82
C GLY A 3 3.48 3.04 -14.88
N LYS A 4 3.03 2.81 -16.11
CA LYS A 4 1.88 1.98 -16.47
C LYS A 4 1.73 0.74 -15.57
N ILE A 5 0.51 0.43 -15.14
CA ILE A 5 0.27 -0.73 -14.28
C ILE A 5 0.67 -2.00 -15.03
N ASP A 6 1.48 -2.84 -14.39
CA ASP A 6 1.77 -4.17 -14.90
C ASP A 6 0.58 -5.10 -14.57
N PHE A 7 -0.31 -5.26 -15.55
CA PHE A 7 -1.50 -6.11 -15.45
C PHE A 7 -1.18 -7.58 -15.12
N SER A 8 0.07 -8.03 -15.27
CA SER A 8 0.46 -9.39 -14.89
C SER A 8 0.59 -9.59 -13.38
N VAL A 9 0.84 -8.51 -12.61
CA VAL A 9 0.99 -8.56 -11.15
C VAL A 9 -0.25 -8.09 -10.39
N GLU A 10 -1.15 -7.35 -11.04
CA GLU A 10 -2.38 -6.81 -10.43
C GLU A 10 -3.20 -7.88 -9.68
N PRO A 11 -3.46 -9.09 -10.22
CA PRO A 11 -4.20 -10.12 -9.48
C PRO A 11 -3.49 -10.59 -8.21
N LEU A 12 -2.14 -10.62 -8.22
CA LEU A 12 -1.33 -11.00 -7.07
C LEU A 12 -1.37 -9.91 -5.99
N VAL A 13 -1.34 -8.65 -6.41
CA VAL A 13 -1.49 -7.51 -5.50
C VAL A 13 -2.87 -7.53 -4.86
N ARG A 14 -3.94 -7.69 -5.64
CA ARG A 14 -5.31 -7.77 -5.12
C ARG A 14 -5.49 -8.92 -4.13
N GLU A 15 -4.87 -10.08 -4.40
CA GLU A 15 -4.88 -11.23 -3.50
C GLU A 15 -4.17 -10.94 -2.17
N ALA A 16 -2.99 -10.33 -2.21
CA ALA A 16 -2.26 -9.95 -1.00
C ALA A 16 -3.00 -8.90 -0.17
N LEU A 17 -3.58 -7.87 -0.81
CA LEU A 17 -4.41 -6.87 -0.15
C LEU A 17 -5.64 -7.51 0.50
N GLY A 18 -6.34 -8.38 -0.23
CA GLY A 18 -7.50 -9.10 0.29
C GLY A 18 -7.16 -10.02 1.48
N ALA A 19 -5.96 -10.58 1.51
CA ALA A 19 -5.48 -11.35 2.67
C ALA A 19 -5.26 -10.47 3.91
N VAL A 20 -4.70 -9.26 3.74
CA VAL A 20 -4.56 -8.30 4.84
C VAL A 20 -5.93 -7.85 5.34
N VAL A 21 -6.83 -7.44 4.45
CA VAL A 21 -8.20 -7.02 4.83
C VAL A 21 -8.93 -8.13 5.59
N GLY A 22 -8.75 -9.38 5.17
CA GLY A 22 -9.30 -10.56 5.84
C GLY A 22 -8.58 -10.99 7.13
N LYS A 23 -7.49 -10.31 7.51
CA LYS A 23 -6.61 -10.66 8.64
C LYS A 23 -6.09 -12.10 8.60
N ASP A 24 -5.74 -12.58 7.40
CA ASP A 24 -5.29 -13.94 7.15
C ASP A 24 -3.78 -13.96 6.83
N LEU A 25 -2.97 -14.27 7.85
CA LEU A 25 -1.51 -14.29 7.72
C LEU A 25 -1.02 -15.38 6.77
N ALA A 26 -1.69 -16.54 6.76
CA ALA A 26 -1.27 -17.67 5.93
C ALA A 26 -1.55 -17.36 4.45
N ARG A 27 -2.73 -16.79 4.16
CA ARG A 27 -3.08 -16.32 2.82
C ARG A 27 -2.16 -15.20 2.35
N LEU A 28 -1.79 -14.28 3.25
CA LEU A 28 -0.84 -13.21 2.93
C LEU A 28 0.53 -13.77 2.56
N GLN A 29 1.08 -14.69 3.35
CA GLN A 29 2.36 -15.34 3.06
C GLN A 29 2.33 -16.09 1.73
N GLN A 30 1.23 -16.79 1.45
CA GLN A 30 1.03 -17.48 0.18
C GLN A 30 0.98 -16.51 -1.00
N ALA A 31 0.24 -15.41 -0.87
CA ALA A 31 0.12 -14.39 -1.91
C ALA A 31 1.47 -13.72 -2.22
N LEU A 32 2.22 -13.34 -1.18
CA LEU A 32 3.56 -12.78 -1.33
C LEU A 32 4.55 -13.78 -1.93
N GLY A 33 4.42 -15.07 -1.60
CA GLY A 33 5.22 -16.14 -2.19
C GLY A 33 4.88 -16.48 -3.64
N ALA A 34 3.75 -16.00 -4.17
CA ALA A 34 3.32 -16.26 -5.54
C ALA A 34 3.99 -15.34 -6.57
N PHE A 35 4.64 -14.25 -6.14
CA PHE A 35 5.44 -13.40 -7.03
C PHE A 35 6.67 -14.18 -7.51
N THR A 36 6.69 -14.57 -8.78
CA THR A 36 7.81 -15.32 -9.37
C THR A 36 8.91 -14.37 -9.85
N GLY A 37 9.88 -14.10 -8.97
CA GLY A 37 11.08 -13.32 -9.28
C GLY A 37 11.04 -11.86 -8.83
N ASP A 38 12.22 -11.25 -8.76
CA ASP A 38 12.42 -9.92 -8.17
C ASP A 38 11.65 -8.82 -8.90
N GLU A 39 11.53 -8.90 -10.24
CA GLU A 39 10.83 -7.90 -11.05
C GLU A 39 9.32 -7.84 -10.72
N ALA A 40 8.66 -9.01 -10.66
CA ALA A 40 7.24 -9.09 -10.31
C ALA A 40 7.00 -8.58 -8.88
N ALA A 41 7.88 -8.92 -7.94
CA ALA A 41 7.80 -8.45 -6.56
C ALA A 41 7.97 -6.92 -6.48
N ILE A 42 8.90 -6.33 -7.25
CA ILE A 42 9.11 -4.89 -7.33
C ILE A 42 7.90 -4.19 -7.96
N HIS A 43 7.32 -4.74 -9.02
CA HIS A 43 6.12 -4.16 -9.65
C HIS A 43 4.92 -4.21 -8.68
N GLY A 44 4.73 -5.32 -7.97
CA GLY A 44 3.69 -5.43 -6.94
C GLY A 44 3.88 -4.45 -5.79
N LEU A 45 5.12 -4.32 -5.29
CA LEU A 45 5.49 -3.33 -4.27
C LEU A 45 5.18 -1.90 -4.75
N ASN A 46 5.57 -1.55 -5.98
CA ASN A 46 5.32 -0.22 -6.53
C ASN A 46 3.82 0.06 -6.66
N LEU A 47 3.02 -0.92 -7.09
CA LEU A 47 1.56 -0.77 -7.19
C LEU A 47 0.93 -0.57 -5.82
N ALA A 48 1.24 -1.41 -4.82
CA ALA A 48 0.72 -1.25 -3.45
C ALA A 48 1.12 0.10 -2.83
N THR A 49 2.34 0.57 -3.09
CA THR A 49 2.82 1.89 -2.67
C THR A 49 2.01 3.00 -3.35
N ALA A 50 1.81 2.91 -4.67
CA ALA A 50 1.07 3.89 -5.44
C ALA A 50 -0.41 3.97 -5.01
N VAL A 51 -1.03 2.83 -4.71
CA VAL A 51 -2.38 2.77 -4.13
C VAL A 51 -2.44 3.48 -2.79
N SER A 52 -1.48 3.24 -1.89
CA SER A 52 -1.40 3.94 -0.59
C SER A 52 -1.33 5.46 -0.78
N LEU A 53 -0.45 5.92 -1.68
CA LEU A 53 -0.29 7.35 -1.96
C LEU A 53 -1.54 7.96 -2.62
N TYR A 54 -2.22 7.21 -3.49
CA TYR A 54 -3.47 7.66 -4.09
C TYR A 54 -4.57 7.83 -3.04
N VAL A 55 -4.79 6.84 -2.17
CA VAL A 55 -5.84 6.92 -1.14
C VAL A 55 -5.58 8.11 -0.20
N LEU A 56 -4.33 8.33 0.21
CA LEU A 56 -3.95 9.51 1.01
C LEU A 56 -4.20 10.83 0.27
N TYR A 57 -3.90 10.87 -1.02
CA TYR A 57 -4.14 12.04 -1.86
C TYR A 57 -5.64 12.33 -2.01
N ASP A 58 -6.46 11.30 -2.22
CA ASP A 58 -7.91 11.40 -2.35
C ASP A 58 -8.56 11.83 -1.03
N LEU A 59 -8.15 11.23 0.09
CA LEU A 59 -8.59 11.59 1.45
C LEU A 59 -8.36 13.07 1.77
N ASN A 60 -7.25 13.62 1.28
CA ASN A 60 -6.88 15.02 1.47
C ASN A 60 -7.38 15.95 0.34
N GLU A 61 -8.42 15.55 -0.40
CA GLU A 61 -9.05 16.34 -1.47
C GLU A 61 -8.02 16.81 -2.54
N GLY A 62 -7.03 15.97 -2.81
CA GLY A 62 -5.95 16.25 -3.74
C GLY A 62 -4.81 17.11 -3.18
N ALA A 63 -4.73 17.29 -1.86
CA ALA A 63 -3.59 17.86 -1.18
C ALA A 63 -2.59 16.78 -0.73
N ARG A 64 -1.31 17.16 -0.65
CA ARG A 64 -0.26 16.30 -0.06
C ARG A 64 -0.42 16.26 1.45
N SER A 65 -0.32 15.07 2.03
CA SER A 65 -0.39 14.92 3.48
C SER A 65 0.78 15.59 4.19
N THR A 66 0.51 16.17 5.35
CA THR A 66 1.56 16.72 6.23
C THR A 66 2.27 15.60 7.00
N ASN A 67 3.45 15.88 7.55
CA ASN A 67 4.15 14.89 8.38
C ASN A 67 3.36 14.52 9.64
N GLU A 68 2.55 15.45 10.15
CA GLU A 68 1.67 15.23 11.30
C GLU A 68 0.52 14.27 10.93
N GLU A 69 -0.14 14.50 9.79
CA GLU A 69 -1.17 13.59 9.26
C GLU A 69 -0.61 12.20 8.98
N LEU A 70 0.57 12.09 8.36
CA LEU A 70 1.21 10.80 8.10
C LEU A 70 1.55 10.06 9.40
N ALA A 71 1.93 10.78 10.46
CA ALA A 71 2.20 10.17 11.76
C ALA A 71 0.93 9.70 12.48
N GLU A 72 -0.18 10.44 12.36
CA GLU A 72 -1.48 10.03 12.87
C GLU A 72 -1.96 8.74 12.20
N ILE A 73 -1.95 8.72 10.86
CA ILE A 73 -2.31 7.55 10.05
C ILE A 73 -1.39 6.36 10.36
N ALA A 74 -0.09 6.61 10.57
CA ALA A 74 0.83 5.55 10.95
C ALA A 74 0.43 4.88 12.28
N GLY A 75 0.02 5.66 13.27
CA GLY A 75 -0.45 5.16 14.56
C GLY A 75 -1.74 4.36 14.46
N GLU A 76 -2.67 4.79 13.60
CA GLU A 76 -3.92 4.08 13.30
C GLU A 76 -3.65 2.73 12.62
N VAL A 77 -2.89 2.73 11.54
CA VAL A 77 -2.49 1.52 10.80
C VAL A 77 -1.75 0.57 11.74
N ALA A 78 -0.73 1.05 12.46
CA ALA A 78 0.04 0.21 13.36
C ALA A 78 -0.81 -0.39 14.49
N THR A 79 -1.89 0.29 14.89
CA THR A 79 -2.84 -0.24 15.88
C THR A 79 -3.78 -1.28 15.28
N ALA A 80 -4.35 -1.01 14.11
CA ALA A 80 -5.26 -1.92 13.42
C ALA A 80 -4.57 -3.21 12.96
N GLU A 81 -3.29 -3.08 12.57
CA GLU A 81 -2.50 -4.12 11.93
C GLU A 81 -1.48 -4.78 12.89
N LYS A 82 -1.64 -4.62 14.21
CA LYS A 82 -0.76 -5.30 15.21
C LYS A 82 -0.62 -6.80 15.01
N TRP A 83 -1.62 -7.45 14.41
CA TRP A 83 -1.64 -8.89 14.16
C TRP A 83 -0.56 -9.36 13.17
N VAL A 84 -0.08 -8.49 12.27
CA VAL A 84 1.07 -8.74 11.38
C VAL A 84 2.41 -8.30 11.96
N GLY A 85 2.42 -7.78 13.19
CA GLY A 85 3.64 -7.36 13.88
C GLY A 85 4.31 -6.15 13.23
N VAL A 86 3.53 -5.21 12.68
CA VAL A 86 4.04 -3.91 12.23
C VAL A 86 4.17 -2.96 13.42
N ALA A 87 5.29 -2.22 13.48
CA ALA A 87 5.50 -1.18 14.48
C ALA A 87 5.15 0.20 13.91
N ASP A 88 4.67 1.08 14.79
CA ASP A 88 4.30 2.47 14.45
C ASP A 88 5.45 3.24 13.80
N ASP A 89 6.67 3.10 14.33
CA ASP A 89 7.84 3.77 13.78
C ASP A 89 8.20 3.28 12.36
N GLU A 90 7.97 2.01 12.05
CA GLU A 90 8.19 1.45 10.72
C GLU A 90 7.15 1.96 9.71
N VAL A 91 5.87 1.99 10.10
CA VAL A 91 4.79 2.52 9.25
C VAL A 91 5.04 3.99 8.94
N ASN A 92 5.38 4.79 9.96
CA ASN A 92 5.65 6.21 9.79
C ASN A 92 6.88 6.45 8.89
N LYS A 93 7.98 5.72 9.11
CA LYS A 93 9.17 5.77 8.24
C LYS A 93 8.83 5.43 6.79
N TYR A 94 8.03 4.38 6.59
CA TYR A 94 7.60 3.97 5.26
C TYR A 94 6.78 5.07 4.57
N LEU A 95 5.74 5.58 5.24
CA LEU A 95 4.86 6.62 4.70
C LEU A 95 5.61 7.89 4.34
N GLN A 96 6.48 8.39 5.24
CA GLN A 96 7.30 9.56 4.97
C GLN A 96 8.26 9.34 3.79
N ALA A 97 8.88 8.15 3.70
CA ALA A 97 9.78 7.82 2.60
C ALA A 97 9.05 7.76 1.26
N ALA A 98 7.91 7.07 1.20
CA ALA A 98 7.06 6.98 0.02
C ALA A 98 6.59 8.37 -0.44
N HIS A 99 6.14 9.21 0.50
CA HIS A 99 5.60 10.54 0.21
C HIS A 99 6.68 11.55 -0.23
N SER A 100 7.90 11.41 0.27
CA SER A 100 9.05 12.25 -0.12
C SER A 100 9.78 11.75 -1.37
N GLY A 101 9.45 10.56 -1.88
CA GLY A 101 10.21 9.90 -2.96
C GLY A 101 11.58 9.40 -2.51
N THR A 102 11.80 9.29 -1.21
CA THR A 102 13.03 8.70 -0.64
C THR A 102 12.97 7.19 -0.82
N ARG A 103 14.12 6.58 -1.15
CA ARG A 103 14.20 5.14 -1.28
C ARG A 103 14.00 4.45 0.08
N VAL A 104 12.90 3.71 0.23
CA VAL A 104 12.50 3.08 1.50
C VAL A 104 13.48 1.97 1.93
N ASP A 105 14.16 1.32 0.97
CA ASP A 105 15.18 0.29 1.22
C ASP A 105 16.45 0.80 1.91
N GLN A 106 16.63 2.13 1.98
CA GLN A 106 17.71 2.77 2.74
C GLN A 106 17.36 2.93 4.22
N ILE A 107 16.09 2.75 4.59
CA ILE A 107 15.55 3.06 5.92
C ILE A 107 15.05 1.80 6.62
N LEU A 108 14.52 0.84 5.85
CA LEU A 108 13.99 -0.43 6.35
C LEU A 108 14.51 -1.61 5.50
N PRO A 109 14.68 -2.80 6.08
CA PRO A 109 14.97 -4.01 5.32
C PRO A 109 13.90 -4.27 4.26
N MET A 110 14.30 -4.73 3.05
CA MET A 110 13.37 -4.93 1.93
C MET A 110 12.18 -5.83 2.27
N GLU A 111 12.39 -6.91 3.02
CA GLU A 111 11.30 -7.78 3.49
C GLU A 111 10.24 -7.01 4.28
N ARG A 112 10.66 -6.05 5.13
CA ARG A 112 9.73 -5.18 5.87
C ARG A 112 9.05 -4.19 4.94
N VAL A 113 9.77 -3.60 3.99
CA VAL A 113 9.21 -2.68 2.99
C VAL A 113 8.07 -3.34 2.21
N ILE A 114 8.27 -4.59 1.78
CA ILE A 114 7.25 -5.37 1.06
C ILE A 114 6.01 -5.55 1.95
N ILE A 115 6.17 -6.06 3.17
CA ILE A 115 5.03 -6.29 4.08
C ILE A 115 4.28 -4.98 4.35
N LEU A 116 5.00 -3.90 4.68
CA LEU A 116 4.41 -2.61 5.01
C LEU A 116 3.61 -2.04 3.84
N ALA A 117 4.09 -2.18 2.60
CA ALA A 117 3.37 -1.68 1.42
C ALA A 117 1.97 -2.28 1.29
N TYR A 118 1.84 -3.60 1.43
CA TYR A 118 0.55 -4.27 1.35
C TYR A 118 -0.32 -4.00 2.58
N VAL A 119 0.29 -3.99 3.77
CA VAL A 119 -0.44 -3.77 5.03
C VAL A 119 -1.04 -2.36 5.07
N ILE A 120 -0.25 -1.35 4.74
CA ILE A 120 -0.69 0.05 4.70
C ILE A 120 -1.76 0.22 3.61
N ALA A 121 -1.50 -0.23 2.38
CA ALA A 121 -2.47 -0.10 1.29
C ALA A 121 -3.82 -0.73 1.64
N ALA A 122 -3.81 -1.98 2.13
CA ALA A 122 -5.03 -2.68 2.49
C ALA A 122 -5.78 -2.03 3.65
N ASN A 123 -5.05 -1.54 4.66
CA ASN A 123 -5.66 -0.83 5.78
C ASN A 123 -6.33 0.47 5.32
N LEU A 124 -5.64 1.26 4.49
CA LEU A 124 -6.20 2.49 3.92
C LEU A 124 -7.44 2.21 3.07
N LEU A 125 -7.37 1.21 2.18
CA LEU A 125 -8.51 0.81 1.35
C LEU A 125 -9.73 0.38 2.18
N ALA A 126 -9.51 -0.38 3.26
CA ALA A 126 -10.58 -0.87 4.12
C ALA A 126 -11.13 0.20 5.07
N SER A 127 -10.31 1.19 5.44
CA SER A 127 -10.70 2.23 6.40
C SER A 127 -11.37 3.43 5.75
N TYR A 128 -11.05 3.72 4.49
CA TYR A 128 -11.50 4.92 3.78
C TYR A 128 -12.36 4.65 2.54
N CYS A 129 -12.80 3.40 2.30
CA CYS A 129 -13.84 3.17 1.30
C CYS A 129 -15.18 3.77 1.76
N ASP A 130 -15.99 4.24 0.82
CA ASP A 130 -17.25 4.90 1.11
C ASP A 130 -18.27 3.93 1.75
N GLU A 131 -19.26 4.49 2.47
CA GLU A 131 -20.30 3.67 3.09
C GLU A 131 -21.08 2.87 2.04
N GLY A 132 -21.06 1.54 2.18
CA GLY A 132 -21.72 0.62 1.24
C GLY A 132 -20.83 0.18 0.07
N GLU A 133 -19.62 0.72 -0.05
CA GLU A 133 -18.61 0.20 -0.96
C GLU A 133 -17.80 -0.93 -0.33
N HIS A 134 -17.20 -1.74 -1.18
CA HIS A 134 -16.17 -2.67 -0.79
C HIS A 134 -14.78 -2.04 -0.97
N TRP A 135 -13.80 -2.46 -0.18
CA TRP A 135 -12.41 -1.97 -0.28
C TRP A 135 -11.82 -2.08 -1.69
N TRP A 136 -12.29 -3.06 -2.47
CA TRP A 136 -11.82 -3.27 -3.83
C TRP A 136 -12.44 -2.31 -4.85
N ASP A 137 -13.56 -1.66 -4.54
CA ASP A 137 -14.14 -0.62 -5.40
C ASP A 137 -13.24 0.64 -5.35
N LEU A 138 -12.71 0.97 -4.17
CA LEU A 138 -11.69 2.01 -4.00
C LEU A 138 -10.35 1.62 -4.65
N LEU A 139 -9.97 0.34 -4.60
CA LEU A 139 -8.79 -0.15 -5.33
C LEU A 139 -8.94 0.08 -6.83
N ASP A 140 -10.09 -0.29 -7.41
CA ASP A 140 -10.34 -0.13 -8.85
C ASP A 140 -10.25 1.36 -9.26
N ARG A 141 -10.74 2.28 -8.41
CA ARG A 141 -10.58 3.73 -8.60
C ARG A 141 -9.11 4.16 -8.56
N ALA A 142 -8.36 3.67 -7.58
CA ALA A 142 -6.94 3.96 -7.43
C ALA A 142 -6.14 3.49 -8.66
N GLU A 143 -6.37 2.25 -9.09
CA GLU A 143 -5.70 1.65 -10.26
C GLU A 143 -6.03 2.43 -11.54
N ALA A 144 -7.30 2.79 -11.75
CA ALA A 144 -7.71 3.62 -12.89
C ALA A 144 -7.03 5.01 -12.88
N ALA A 145 -6.90 5.65 -11.72
CA ALA A 145 -6.25 6.96 -11.60
C ALA A 145 -4.73 6.88 -11.79
N ILE A 146 -4.10 5.81 -11.32
CA ILE A 146 -2.67 5.53 -11.52
C ILE A 146 -2.39 5.32 -13.01
N GLU A 147 -3.19 4.50 -13.70
CA GLU A 147 -3.05 4.24 -15.14
C GLU A 147 -3.31 5.50 -15.99
N ALA A 148 -4.21 6.38 -15.55
CA ALA A 148 -4.51 7.64 -16.24
C ALA A 148 -3.46 8.75 -16.00
N SER A 149 -2.55 8.57 -15.04
CA SER A 149 -1.55 9.58 -14.69
C SER A 149 -0.40 9.59 -15.70
N PRO A 150 -0.06 10.75 -16.32
CA PRO A 150 1.06 10.81 -17.25
C PRO A 150 2.38 10.52 -16.53
N GLU A 151 3.25 9.71 -17.14
CA GLU A 151 4.62 9.49 -16.68
C GLU A 151 5.31 10.85 -16.48
N ARG A 152 5.57 11.22 -15.22
CA ARG A 152 6.34 12.42 -14.85
C ARG A 152 7.75 12.06 -14.43
#